data_AF-A0A0E3VVI9-F1
#
_entry.id   AF-A0A0E3VVI9-F1
#
_cell.length_a   1.000
_cell.length_b   1.000
_cell.length_c   1.000
_cell.angle_alpha   90.00
_cell.angle_beta   90.00
_cell.angle_gamma   90.00
#
_symmetry.space_group_name_H-M   'P 1'
#
loop_
_entity.id
_entity.type
_entity.pdbx_description
1 polymer ?
#
loop_
_entity_poly.entity_id
_entity_poly.type
_entity_poly.pdbx_seq_one_letter_code
_entity_poly.pdbx_strand_id
1 'polypeptide(L)' 'MEDLEDFIHLENLKILRRQIDLAKDDVRRQWLMIRLAEEEAKGRVATR' A
#
# COMPACT_ATOMS: atom_id res chain seq x y z
N MET A 1 -6.15 17.38 -12.44
CA MET A 1 -4.89 17.62 -11.69
C MET A 1 -4.80 16.41 -10.78
N GLU A 2 -3.88 15.47 -11.02
CA GLU A 2 -3.70 14.36 -10.06
C GLU A 2 -3.37 15.00 -8.71
N ASP A 3 -4.21 14.75 -7.71
CA ASP A 3 -4.06 15.36 -6.40
C ASP A 3 -2.79 14.79 -5.74
N LEU A 4 -2.10 15.58 -4.93
CA LEU A 4 -0.91 15.13 -4.20
C LEU A 4 -1.21 13.86 -3.40
N GLU A 5 -2.44 13.73 -2.92
CA GLU A 5 -2.96 12.56 -2.20
C GLU A 5 -3.02 11.31 -3.08
N ASP A 6 -3.45 11.42 -4.34
CA ASP A 6 -3.46 10.31 -5.31
C ASP A 6 -2.04 9.83 -5.59
N PHE A 7 -1.10 10.76 -5.78
CA PHE A 7 0.31 10.43 -5.99
C PHE A 7 0.89 9.70 -4.78
N ILE A 8 0.67 10.22 -3.56
CA ILE A 8 1.14 9.59 -2.32
C ILE A 8 0.53 8.20 -2.16
N HIS A 9 -0.75 8.03 -2.44
CA HIS A 9 -1.43 6.75 -2.38
C HIS A 9 -0.79 5.71 -3.31
N LEU A 10 -0.57 6.08 -4.58
CA LEU A 10 0.07 5.20 -5.57
C LEU A 10 1.51 4.84 -5.18
N GLU A 11 2.28 5.79 -4.66
CA GLU A 11 3.65 5.53 -4.19
C GLU A 11 3.67 4.61 -2.96
N ASN A 12 2.75 4.80 -2.01
CA ASN A 12 2.61 3.92 -0.84
C ASN A 12 2.36 2.46 -1.26
N LEU A 13 1.46 2.24 -2.22
CA LEU A 13 1.18 0.90 -2.76
C LEU A 13 2.43 0.26 -3.38
N LYS A 14 3.21 1.01 -4.16
CA LYS A 14 4.47 0.52 -4.77
C LYS A 14 5.49 0.15 -3.69
N ILE A 15 5.65 0.99 -2.67
CA ILE A 15 6.58 0.75 -1.56
C ILE A 15 6.18 -0.51 -0.79
N LEU A 16 4.90 -0.64 -0.42
CA LEU A 16 4.40 -1.80 0.32
C LEU A 16 4.62 -3.10 -0.44
N ARG A 17 4.30 -3.14 -1.74
CA ARG A 17 4.55 -4.32 -2.60
C ARG A 17 6.03 -4.68 -2.65
N ARG A 18 6.91 -3.70 -2.85
CA ARG A 18 8.36 -3.92 -2.85
C ARG A 18 8.89 -4.43 -1.50
N GLN A 19 8.36 -3.93 -0.39
CA GLN A 19 8.75 -4.37 0.94
C GLN A 19 8.30 -5.80 1.25
N ILE A 20 7.14 -6.22 0.72
CA ILE A 20 6.66 -7.61 0.83
C ILE A 20 7.61 -8.56 0.10
N ASP A 21 8.04 -8.19 -1.11
CA ASP A 21 8.98 -9.00 -1.91
C ASP A 21 10.36 -9.13 -1.25
N LEU A 22 10.78 -8.11 -0.50
CA LEU A 22 12.05 -8.08 0.23
C LEU A 22 11.96 -8.67 1.65
N ALA A 23 10.77 -8.99 2.15
CA ALA A 23 10.58 -9.51 3.49
C ALA A 23 11.18 -10.92 3.61
N LYS A 24 12.05 -11.11 4.60
CA LYS A 24 12.73 -12.40 4.86
C LYS A 24 12.01 -13.26 5.89
N ASP A 25 11.09 -12.67 6.64
CA ASP A 25 10.33 -13.32 7.70
C ASP A 25 8.83 -13.21 7.44
N ASP A 26 8.11 -14.29 7.77
CA ASP A 26 6.69 -14.41 7.48
C ASP A 26 5.83 -13.46 8.33
N VAL A 27 6.27 -13.12 9.53
CA VAL A 27 5.55 -12.21 10.44
C VAL A 27 5.50 -10.79 9.84
N ARG A 28 6.66 -10.27 9.41
CA ARG A 28 6.74 -8.98 8.71
C ARG A 28 5.99 -9.02 7.39
N ARG A 29 6.07 -10.13 6.64
CA ARG A 29 5.33 -10.28 5.39
C ARG A 29 3.82 -10.20 5.60
N GLN A 30 3.30 -10.90 6.62
CA GLN A 30 1.88 -10.82 7.00
C GLN A 30 1.47 -9.42 7.40
N TRP A 31 2.26 -8.74 8.23
CA TRP A 31 2.00 -7.36 8.63
C TRP A 31 1.97 -6.40 7.42
N LEU A 32 2.92 -6.53 6.50
CA LEU A 32 2.96 -5.72 5.28
C LEU A 32 1.78 -5.99 4.35
N MET A 33 1.30 -7.24 4.26
CA MET A 33 0.10 -7.59 3.48
C MET A 33 -1.15 -6.93 4.07
N ILE A 34 -1.30 -6.89 5.40
CA ILE A 34 -2.40 -6.18 6.06
C ILE A 34 -2.34 -4.69 5.73
N ARG A 35 -1.16 -4.07 5.83
CA ARG A 35 -0.97 -2.65 5.46
C ARG A 35 -1.27 -2.37 4.00
N LEU A 36 -0.90 -3.27 3.09
CA LEU A 36 -1.24 -3.15 1.67
C LEU A 36 -2.76 -3.16 1.46
N ALA A 37 -3.48 -4.08 2.10
CA ALA A 37 -4.93 -4.15 2.00
C ALA A 37 -5.63 -2.89 2.57
N GLU A 38 -5.14 -2.36 3.70
CA GLU A 38 -5.64 -1.09 4.26
C GLU A 38 -5.44 0.08 3.30
N GLU A 39 -4.26 0.19 2.68
CA GLU A 39 -3.95 1.25 1.73
C GLU A 39 -4.83 1.12 0.47
N GLU A 40 -4.96 -0.07 -0.11
CA GLU A 40 -5.84 -0.33 -1.27
C GLU A 40 -7.32 0.01 -0.97
N ALA A 41 -7.76 -0.14 0.28
CA ALA A 41 -9.11 0.22 0.69
C ALA A 41 -9.33 1.75 0.71
N LYS A 42 -8.31 2.55 1.07
CA LYS A 42 -8.39 4.03 1.04
C LYS A 42 -8.65 4.55 -0.37
N GLY A 43 -7.93 4.01 -1.35
CA GLY A 43 -8.12 4.36 -2.76
C GLY A 43 -9.56 4.16 -3.24
N ARG A 44 -10.23 3.08 -2.78
CA ARG A 44 -11.64 2.79 -3.13
C ARG A 44 -12.66 3.71 -2.45
N VAL A 45 -12.34 4.26 -1.29
CA VAL A 45 -13.20 5.23 -0.60
C VAL A 45 -13.09 6.60 -1.25
N ALA A 46 -11.89 7.00 -1.66
CA ALA A 46 -11.66 8.27 -2.35
C ALA A 46 -12.35 8.34 -3.73
N THR A 47 -12.60 7.20 -4.39
CA THR A 47 -13.27 7.15 -5.70
C THR A 47 -14.80 7.12 -5.65
N ARG A 48 -15.44 7.24 -4.47
CA ARG A 48 -16.88 7.02 -4.29
C ARG A 48 -17.65 8.25 -3.82
#